data_AF-A0A1J5ST50-F1
#
_entry.id   AF-A0A1J5ST50-F1
#
_cell.length_a   1.000
_cell.length_b   1.000
_cell.length_c   1.000
_cell.angle_alpha   90.00
_cell.angle_beta   90.00
_cell.angle_gamma   90.00
#
_symmetry.space_group_name_H-M   'P 1'
#
loop_
_entity.id
_entity.type
_entity.pdbx_description
1 polymer ?
#
loop_
_entity_poly.entity_id
_entity_poly.type
_entity_poly.pdbx_seq_one_letter_code
_entity_poly.pdbx_strand_id
1 'polypeptide(L)'
;MEVCLQVLQAYESQLEPHFQFEEYSLLPLLKSNEAQPLVERTLADHDRLRDLLSGLRRNDAESLGSFGRCLTDHVRFEERELFPLLEDLLR
;
A
#
# COMPACT_ATOMS: atom_id res chain seq x y z
N MET A 1 -22.51 5.57 -2.11
CA MET A 1 -22.44 5.20 -0.70
C MET A 1 -21.46 6.14 -0.02
N GLU A 2 -21.84 6.68 1.13
CA GLU A 2 -21.02 7.61 1.93
C GLU A 2 -19.63 7.02 2.25
N VAL A 3 -19.56 5.72 2.53
CA VAL A 3 -18.31 5.00 2.86
C VAL A 3 -17.28 5.06 1.72
N CYS A 4 -17.68 4.87 0.46
CA CYS A 4 -16.73 4.93 -0.65
C CYS A 4 -16.10 6.33 -0.79
N LEU A 5 -16.87 7.38 -0.51
CA LEU A 5 -16.37 8.76 -0.53
C LEU A 5 -15.35 8.99 0.60
N GLN A 6 -15.64 8.49 1.81
CA GLN A 6 -14.71 8.57 2.94
C GLN A 6 -13.38 7.85 2.64
N VAL A 7 -13.46 6.66 2.03
CA VAL A 7 -12.25 5.92 1.61
C VAL A 7 -11.45 6.69 0.57
N LEU A 8 -12.11 7.27 -0.45
CA LEU A 8 -11.42 8.07 -1.46
C LEU A 8 -10.73 9.30 -0.86
N GLN A 9 -11.38 10.00 0.08
CA GLN A 9 -10.79 11.14 0.77
C GLN A 9 -9.60 10.75 1.65
N ALA A 10 -9.71 9.65 2.40
CA ALA A 10 -8.62 9.11 3.19
C ALA A 10 -7.45 8.66 2.30
N TYR A 11 -7.75 8.04 1.16
CA TYR A 11 -6.75 7.64 0.18
C TYR A 11 -5.95 8.85 -0.31
N GLU A 12 -6.63 9.89 -0.82
CA GLU A 12 -5.98 11.07 -1.40
C GLU A 12 -5.17 11.86 -0.36
N SER A 13 -5.65 11.95 0.89
CA SER A 13 -5.01 12.75 1.93
C SER A 13 -3.93 12.03 2.74
N GLN A 14 -3.94 10.69 2.75
CA GLN A 14 -3.06 9.91 3.64
C GLN A 14 -2.32 8.79 2.90
N LEU A 15 -3.04 7.92 2.20
CA LEU A 15 -2.42 6.72 1.61
C LEU A 15 -1.56 7.03 0.39
N GLU A 16 -2.03 7.86 -0.55
CA GLU A 16 -1.22 8.19 -1.73
C GLU A 16 0.09 8.90 -1.38
N PRO A 17 0.11 9.93 -0.49
CA PRO A 17 1.37 10.52 -0.04
C PRO A 17 2.29 9.53 0.68
N HIS A 18 1.72 8.59 1.44
CA HIS A 18 2.48 7.55 2.13
C HIS A 18 3.13 6.58 1.14
N PHE A 19 2.38 6.05 0.18
CA PHE A 19 2.92 5.17 -0.86
C PHE A 19 4.03 5.86 -1.67
N GLN A 20 3.84 7.13 -2.03
CA GLN A 20 4.87 7.89 -2.74
C GLN A 20 6.15 8.04 -1.91
N PHE A 21 6.03 8.29 -0.61
CA PHE A 21 7.20 8.35 0.27
C PHE A 21 7.95 7.03 0.27
N GLU A 22 7.24 5.91 0.40
CA GLU A 22 7.86 4.59 0.40
C GLU A 22 8.53 4.28 -0.94
N GLU A 23 7.80 4.44 -2.03
CA GLU A 23 8.26 4.15 -3.39
C GLU A 23 9.48 4.98 -3.79
N TYR A 24 9.50 6.27 -3.45
CA TYR A 24 10.57 7.17 -3.90
C TYR A 24 11.70 7.36 -2.89
N SER A 25 11.47 7.08 -1.61
CA SER A 25 12.46 7.37 -0.55
C SER A 25 12.91 6.12 0.20
N LEU A 26 12.00 5.19 0.49
CA LEU A 26 12.27 4.04 1.37
C LEU A 26 12.75 2.82 0.57
N LEU A 27 11.94 2.36 -0.38
CA LEU A 27 12.23 1.17 -1.20
C LEU A 27 13.56 1.29 -1.97
N PRO A 28 14.00 2.45 -2.49
CA PRO A 28 15.30 2.57 -3.15
C PRO A 28 16.52 2.27 -2.26
N LEU A 29 16.35 2.25 -0.94
CA LEU A 29 17.40 1.87 0.03
C LEU A 29 17.58 0.34 0.11
N LEU A 30 16.55 -0.42 -0.26
CA LEU A 30 16.52 -1.89 -0.21
C LEU A 30 17.15 -2.51 -1.47
N LYS A 31 18.49 -2.49 -1.55
CA LYS A 31 19.24 -2.91 -2.74
C LYS A 31 19.70 -4.36 -2.75
N SER A 32 19.46 -5.11 -1.67
CA SER A 32 19.89 -6.50 -1.59
C SER A 32 18.95 -7.43 -2.36
N ASN A 33 19.48 -8.53 -2.89
CA ASN A 33 18.67 -9.52 -3.61
C ASN A 33 17.61 -10.14 -2.69
N GLU A 34 17.88 -10.21 -1.38
CA GLU A 34 16.97 -10.71 -0.37
C GLU A 34 15.80 -9.75 -0.12
N ALA A 35 16.00 -8.44 -0.30
CA ALA A 35 14.96 -7.43 -0.12
C ALA A 35 14.10 -7.21 -1.37
N GLN A 36 14.62 -7.56 -2.54
CA GLN A 36 13.96 -7.33 -3.83
C GLN A 36 12.52 -7.91 -3.91
N PRO A 37 12.23 -9.13 -3.42
CA PRO A 37 10.85 -9.65 -3.42
C PRO A 37 9.89 -8.83 -2.56
N LEU A 38 10.38 -8.20 -1.49
CA LEU A 38 9.57 -7.37 -0.61
C LEU A 38 9.24 -6.04 -1.29
N VAL A 39 10.22 -5.44 -1.98
CA VAL A 39 10.02 -4.24 -2.80
C VAL A 39 8.97 -4.49 -3.89
N GLU A 40 9.10 -5.59 -4.62
CA GLU A 40 8.16 -5.96 -5.67
C GLU A 40 6.74 -6.18 -5.13
N ARG A 41 6.61 -6.82 -3.96
CA ARG A 41 5.32 -6.99 -3.29
C ARG A 41 4.70 -5.65 -2.89
N THR A 42 5.47 -4.75 -2.26
CA THR A 42 4.98 -3.41 -1.87
C THR A 42 4.43 -2.66 -3.08
N LEU A 43 5.20 -2.60 -4.18
CA LEU A 43 4.77 -1.93 -5.42
C LEU A 43 3.50 -2.55 -6.01
N ALA A 44 3.43 -3.89 -6.04
CA ALA A 44 2.27 -4.58 -6.57
C ALA A 44 1.00 -4.33 -5.72
N ASP A 45 1.14 -4.30 -4.39
CA ASP A 45 0.04 -4.01 -3.47
C ASP A 45 -0.45 -2.55 -3.64
N HIS A 46 0.46 -1.58 -3.79
CA HIS A 46 0.11 -0.18 -4.03
C HIS A 46 -0.63 0.01 -5.36
N ASP A 47 -0.14 -0.58 -6.44
CA ASP A 47 -0.79 -0.54 -7.74
C ASP A 47 -2.18 -1.19 -7.68
N ARG A 48 -2.31 -2.30 -6.94
CA ARG A 48 -3.60 -2.95 -6.75
C ARG A 48 -4.59 -2.05 -6.02
N LEU A 49 -4.14 -1.34 -4.98
CA LEU A 49 -4.96 -0.38 -4.24
C LEU A 49 -5.40 0.80 -5.12
N ARG A 50 -4.49 1.32 -5.97
CA ARG A 50 -4.80 2.36 -6.98
C ARG A 50 -5.86 1.91 -7.98
N ASP A 51 -5.77 0.69 -8.48
CA ASP A 51 -6.72 0.14 -9.45
C ASP A 51 -8.15 0.06 -8.90
N LEU A 52 -8.27 -0.32 -7.62
CA LEU A 52 -9.56 -0.48 -6.93
C LEU A 52 -10.31 0.85 -6.72
N LEU A 53 -9.61 1.99 -6.75
CA LEU A 53 -10.24 3.32 -6.63
C LEU A 53 -11.29 3.58 -7.72
N SER A 54 -11.08 3.02 -8.92
CA SER A 54 -12.03 3.16 -10.02
C SER A 54 -13.41 2.56 -9.66
N GLY A 55 -13.43 1.44 -8.94
CA GLY A 55 -14.66 0.82 -8.44
C GLY A 55 -15.27 1.59 -7.27
N LEU A 56 -14.45 2.13 -6.36
CA LEU A 56 -14.92 2.99 -5.28
C LEU A 56 -15.66 4.23 -5.82
N ARG A 57 -15.13 4.87 -6.86
CA ARG A 57 -15.77 6.02 -7.55
C ARG A 57 -17.12 5.65 -8.16
N ARG A 58 -17.32 4.38 -8.53
CA ARG A 58 -18.61 3.83 -9.02
C ARG A 58 -19.51 3.29 -7.90
N ASN A 59 -19.12 3.44 -6.63
CA ASN A 59 -19.80 2.87 -5.46
C ASN A 59 -19.95 1.35 -5.52
N ASP A 60 -18.98 0.66 -6.13
CA ASP A 60 -18.97 -0.80 -6.19
C ASP A 60 -18.56 -1.40 -4.84
N ALA A 61 -19.47 -2.19 -4.25
CA ALA A 61 -19.28 -2.83 -2.97
C ALA A 61 -18.19 -3.92 -3.01
N GLU A 62 -18.01 -4.60 -4.15
CA GLU A 62 -16.97 -5.62 -4.30
C GLU A 62 -15.58 -4.96 -4.27
N SER A 63 -15.42 -3.85 -4.99
CA SER A 63 -14.21 -3.04 -4.93
C SER A 63 -13.94 -2.48 -3.54
N LEU A 64 -14.98 -2.03 -2.81
CA LEU A 64 -14.83 -1.58 -1.41
C LEU A 64 -14.31 -2.69 -0.49
N GLY A 65 -14.92 -3.88 -0.57
CA GLY A 65 -14.48 -5.03 0.22
C GLY A 65 -13.07 -5.48 -0.16
N SER A 66 -12.73 -5.45 -1.45
CA SER A 66 -11.40 -5.82 -1.94
C SER A 66 -10.33 -4.83 -1.53
N PHE A 67 -10.65 -3.52 -1.55
CA PHE A 67 -9.75 -2.47 -1.09
C PHE A 67 -9.40 -2.65 0.38
N GLY A 68 -10.41 -2.85 1.24
CA GLY A 68 -10.18 -3.04 2.68
C GLY A 68 -9.33 -4.28 3.00
N ARG A 69 -9.57 -5.41 2.31
CA ARG A 69 -8.74 -6.62 2.46
C ARG A 69 -7.32 -6.40 2.00
N CYS A 70 -7.14 -5.85 0.81
CA CYS A 70 -5.83 -5.58 0.23
C CYS A 70 -5.01 -4.66 1.14
N LEU A 71 -5.61 -3.57 1.64
CA LEU A 71 -4.93 -2.63 2.54
C LEU A 71 -4.57 -3.29 3.88
N THR A 72 -5.45 -4.13 4.42
CA THR A 72 -5.18 -4.86 5.69
C THR A 72 -4.01 -5.83 5.53
N ASP A 73 -3.97 -6.57 4.43
CA ASP A 73 -2.93 -7.56 4.18
C ASP A 73 -1.58 -6.89 3.87
N HIS A 74 -1.62 -5.77 3.15
CA HIS A 74 -0.47 -4.92 2.88
C HIS A 74 0.15 -4.36 4.17
N VAL A 75 -0.62 -3.68 5.03
CA VAL A 75 -0.10 -3.14 6.30
C VAL A 75 0.52 -4.23 7.18
N ARG A 76 -0.13 -5.41 7.27
CA ARG A 76 0.42 -6.54 8.04
C ARG A 76 1.74 -7.06 7.47
N PHE A 77 1.88 -7.06 6.15
CA PHE A 77 3.12 -7.43 5.50
C PHE A 77 4.22 -6.44 5.85
N GLU A 78 3.93 -5.14 5.78
CA GLU A 78 4.90 -4.11 6.08
C GLU A 78 5.39 -4.21 7.52
N GLU A 79 4.47 -4.30 8.48
CA GLU A 79 4.78 -4.41 9.91
C GLU A 79 5.59 -5.67 10.27
N ARG A 80 5.39 -6.78 9.55
CA ARG A 80 5.98 -8.08 9.90
C ARG A 80 7.22 -8.44 9.12
N GLU A 81 7.38 -7.88 7.92
CA GLU A 81 8.41 -8.30 6.98
C GLU A 81 9.23 -7.10 6.49
N LEU A 82 8.60 -6.07 5.93
CA LEU A 82 9.31 -4.93 5.32
C LEU A 82 10.01 -4.03 6.35
N PHE A 83 9.27 -3.55 7.35
CA PHE A 83 9.81 -2.60 8.33
C PHE A 83 10.88 -3.22 9.24
N PRO A 84 10.74 -4.49 9.73
CA PRO A 84 11.83 -5.13 10.46
C PRO A 84 13.14 -5.20 9.67
N LEU A 85 13.07 -5.49 8.36
CA LEU A 85 14.26 -5.50 7.50
C LEU A 85 14.89 -4.10 7.37
N LEU A 86 14.07 -3.06 7.20
CA LEU A 86 14.54 -1.68 7.12
C LEU A 86 15.18 -1.22 8.43
N GLU A 87 14.59 -1.57 9.57
CA GLU A 87 15.17 -1.25 10.88
C GLU A 87 16.54 -1.89 11.07
N ASP A 88 16.70 -3.16 10.69
CA ASP A 88 17.99 -3.86 10.80
C ASP A 88 19.06 -3.24 9.87
N LEU A 89 18.67 -2.67 8.74
CA LEU A 89 19.59 -1.97 7.82
C LEU A 89 19.99 -0.57 8.30
N LEU A 90 19.16 0.09 9.11
CA LEU A 90 19.36 1.47 9.58
C LEU A 90 19.95 1.55 11.01
N ARG A 91 20.21 0.40 11.64
CA ARG A 91 20.82 0.30 12.97
C ARG A 91 22.33 0.50 12.98
#